data_AF-A0AA38J4Z2-F1
#
_entry.id   AF-A0AA38J4Z2-F1
#
_cell.length_a   1.000
_cell.length_b   1.000
_cell.length_c   1.000
_cell.angle_alpha   90.00
_cell.angle_beta   90.00
_cell.angle_gamma   90.00
#
_symmetry.space_group_name_H-M   'P 1'
#
loop_
_entity.id
_entity.type
_entity.pdbx_description
1 polymer ?
#
loop_
_entity_poly.entity_id
_entity_poly.type
_entity_poly.pdbx_seq_one_letter_code
_entity_poly.pdbx_strand_id
1 'polypeptide(L)'
;MLSVESRDSTITVSETPDKLLITSDILRSLANIGHRFTSSVYPGSYLVEALPILEYLPESLAKWKRDAVRDRKRMGEAFQSYYEEAVGGNSHSRCISKEVIIEQLRNVENRGSLCARLTDTSLGGGLTYEEKWWTTSVVSVAALETTSTALAYFIFAMTLYPRVQQKAHEELDQVIGRTQNPMFSGMKNLRLPYIRAVVKEILRWNPPLPVIVPRIALEDDWYENYFIPKGAAIPENLW
;
A
#
# COMPACT_ATOMS: atom_id res chain seq x y z
N MET A 1 -63.22 15.17 29.97
CA MET A 1 -63.14 13.95 29.13
C MET A 1 -61.80 14.04 28.39
N LEU A 2 -60.69 13.78 29.10
CA LEU A 2 -59.94 12.51 29.20
C LEU A 2 -58.81 12.42 28.15
N SER A 3 -57.59 12.26 28.68
CA SER A 3 -56.27 12.05 28.04
C SER A 3 -56.17 10.80 27.15
N VAL A 4 -55.03 10.71 26.41
CA VAL A 4 -54.05 9.59 26.27
C VAL A 4 -53.34 9.77 24.91
N GLU A 5 -52.14 10.37 24.85
CA GLU A 5 -50.76 9.81 24.90
C GLU A 5 -50.09 9.46 23.55
N SER A 6 -48.85 9.98 23.43
CA SER A 6 -47.64 9.41 22.83
C SER A 6 -47.58 9.09 21.33
N ARG A 7 -46.70 9.79 20.59
CA ARG A 7 -45.28 9.41 20.45
C ARG A 7 -44.52 10.49 19.67
N ASP A 8 -43.58 11.12 20.37
CA ASP A 8 -42.47 11.83 19.76
C ASP A 8 -41.70 10.92 18.80
N SER A 9 -41.42 11.42 17.60
CA SER A 9 -40.27 11.01 16.81
C SER A 9 -39.69 12.22 16.10
N THR A 10 -39.32 13.22 16.90
CA THR A 10 -38.21 14.11 16.56
C THR A 10 -37.03 13.21 16.24
N ILE A 11 -36.66 13.12 14.97
CA ILE A 11 -35.42 12.49 14.53
C ILE A 11 -34.31 13.37 15.12
N THR A 12 -33.91 13.05 16.34
CA THR A 12 -32.65 13.47 16.89
C THR A 12 -31.60 12.85 15.98
N VAL A 13 -30.94 13.71 15.20
CA VAL A 13 -29.67 13.38 14.56
C VAL A 13 -28.72 13.07 15.71
N SER A 14 -28.69 11.81 16.12
CA SER A 14 -27.78 11.32 17.14
C SER A 14 -26.38 11.60 16.64
N GLU A 15 -25.71 12.48 17.37
CA GLU A 15 -24.28 12.49 17.64
C GLU A 15 -23.42 11.89 16.53
N THR A 16 -22.83 12.79 15.74
CA THR A 16 -21.56 12.64 15.01
C THR A 16 -21.20 11.22 14.60
N PRO A 17 -21.26 10.86 13.30
CA PRO A 17 -20.76 9.56 12.87
C PRO A 17 -19.34 9.43 13.38
N ASP A 18 -19.10 8.37 14.16
CA ASP A 18 -17.78 7.95 14.63
C ASP A 18 -16.78 8.37 13.58
N LYS A 19 -15.95 9.36 13.91
CA LYS A 19 -14.84 9.78 13.05
C LYS A 19 -14.23 8.47 12.57
N LEU A 20 -14.17 8.28 11.25
CA LEU A 20 -13.45 7.20 10.61
C LEU A 20 -11.98 7.41 11.02
N LEU A 21 -11.67 6.99 12.24
CA LEU A 21 -10.40 7.12 12.90
C LEU A 21 -9.57 6.02 12.26
N ILE A 22 -9.06 6.33 11.07
CA ILE A 22 -7.90 5.67 10.48
C ILE A 22 -6.69 6.07 11.36
N THR A 23 -6.74 5.72 12.63
CA THR A 23 -5.67 5.85 13.61
C THR A 23 -5.45 4.47 14.16
N SER A 24 -4.91 3.59 13.31
CA SER A 24 -3.94 2.65 13.86
C SER A 24 -2.59 3.35 13.80
N ASP A 25 -1.89 3.39 14.94
CA ASP A 25 -0.50 3.87 15.00
C ASP A 25 0.38 3.12 13.99
N ILE A 26 -0.02 1.89 13.63
CA ILE A 26 0.56 1.05 12.59
C ILE A 26 0.51 1.73 11.22
N LEU A 27 -0.66 2.18 10.75
CA LEU A 27 -0.78 2.82 9.43
C LEU A 27 0.01 4.13 9.37
N ARG A 28 -0.01 4.91 10.46
CA ARG A 28 0.77 6.14 10.55
C ARG A 28 2.27 5.87 10.53
N SER A 29 2.72 4.83 11.22
CA SER A 29 4.12 4.41 11.24
C SER A 29 4.56 3.85 9.89
N LEU A 30 3.75 3.01 9.23
CA LEU A 30 4.03 2.50 7.89
C LEU A 30 4.11 3.63 6.86
N ALA A 31 3.20 4.61 6.91
CA ALA A 31 3.26 5.80 6.06
C ALA A 31 4.51 6.67 6.35
N ASN A 32 4.90 6.81 7.62
CA ASN A 32 6.15 7.51 7.97
C ASN A 32 7.38 6.77 7.42
N ILE A 33 7.38 5.44 7.44
CA ILE A 33 8.46 4.62 6.87
C ILE A 33 8.49 4.79 5.34
N GLY A 34 7.34 4.69 4.67
CA GLY A 34 7.21 4.90 3.22
C GLY A 34 7.67 6.29 2.77
N HIS A 35 7.26 7.34 3.48
CA HIS A 35 7.70 8.70 3.19
C HIS A 35 9.22 8.90 3.32
N ARG A 36 9.85 8.32 4.35
CA ARG A 36 11.31 8.40 4.55
C ARG A 36 12.09 7.62 3.50
N PHE A 37 11.57 6.45 3.11
CA PHE A 37 12.10 5.67 2.00
C PHE A 37 12.06 6.50 0.72
N THR A 38 10.88 7.03 0.37
CA THR A 38 10.68 7.84 -0.83
C THR A 38 11.62 9.05 -0.85
N SER A 39 11.74 9.76 0.28
CA SER A 39 12.63 10.91 0.42
C SER A 39 14.12 10.56 0.30
N SER A 40 14.51 9.31 0.52
CA SER A 40 15.92 8.88 0.38
C SER A 40 16.27 8.43 -1.03
N VAL A 41 15.26 8.14 -1.86
CA VAL A 41 15.42 7.66 -3.23
C VAL A 41 15.46 8.81 -4.23
N TYR A 42 14.94 9.99 -3.88
CA TYR A 42 14.97 11.16 -4.76
C TYR A 42 16.41 11.64 -4.99
N PRO A 43 16.80 11.95 -6.23
CA PRO A 43 18.11 12.49 -6.53
C PRO A 43 18.32 13.85 -5.85
N GLY A 44 19.49 14.06 -5.27
CA GLY A 44 19.87 15.27 -4.54
C GLY A 44 19.49 15.26 -3.05
N SER A 45 19.02 14.14 -2.52
CA SER A 45 18.64 14.02 -1.11
C SER A 45 19.85 14.06 -0.17
N TYR A 46 21.00 13.61 -0.65
CA TYR A 46 22.25 13.58 0.10
C TYR A 46 23.39 14.24 -0.67
N LEU A 47 24.27 14.94 0.06
CA LEU A 47 25.45 15.60 -0.52
C LEU A 47 26.42 14.64 -1.22
N VAL A 48 26.43 13.36 -0.82
CA VAL A 48 27.27 12.34 -1.46
C VAL A 48 26.90 12.13 -2.93
N GLU A 49 25.66 12.42 -3.32
CA GLU A 49 25.20 12.33 -4.70
C GLU A 49 25.77 13.45 -5.58
N ALA A 50 26.02 14.63 -4.99
CA ALA A 50 26.65 15.76 -5.68
C ALA A 50 28.18 15.70 -5.64
N LEU A 51 28.74 15.15 -4.55
CA LEU A 51 30.19 15.07 -4.31
C LEU A 51 30.58 13.63 -3.97
N PRO A 52 30.90 12.80 -4.98
CA PRO A 52 31.23 11.38 -4.79
C PRO A 52 32.39 11.15 -3.80
N ILE A 53 33.31 12.11 -3.67
CA ILE A 53 34.43 12.03 -2.72
C ILE A 53 33.97 11.86 -1.26
N LEU A 54 32.74 12.29 -0.94
CA LEU A 54 32.15 12.13 0.39
C LEU A 54 31.82 10.68 0.72
N GLU A 55 31.74 9.78 -0.27
CA GLU A 55 31.50 8.35 -0.04
C GLU A 55 32.57 7.72 0.86
N TYR A 56 33.82 8.19 0.76
CA TYR A 56 34.93 7.69 1.56
C TYR A 56 34.93 8.18 3.02
N LEU A 57 34.01 9.06 3.41
CA LEU A 57 33.92 9.52 4.79
C LEU A 57 33.55 8.37 5.74
N PRO A 58 34.20 8.28 6.90
CA PRO A 58 33.85 7.31 7.93
C PRO A 58 32.42 7.57 8.44
N GLU A 59 31.75 6.53 8.93
CA GLU A 59 30.36 6.62 9.41
C GLU A 59 30.17 7.70 10.48
N SER A 60 31.18 7.97 11.31
CA SER A 60 31.14 9.01 12.34
C SER A 60 30.91 10.43 11.77
N LEU A 61 31.33 10.69 10.53
CA LEU A 61 31.19 11.98 9.85
C LEU A 61 30.06 11.95 8.82
N ALA A 62 29.85 10.82 8.14
CA ALA A 62 28.81 10.64 7.14
C ALA A 62 27.42 10.45 7.79
N LYS A 63 26.66 11.54 7.94
CA LYS A 63 25.31 11.53 8.53
C LYS A 63 24.38 10.51 7.85
N TRP A 64 24.39 10.45 6.52
CA TRP A 64 23.54 9.54 5.73
C TRP A 64 23.83 8.07 6.03
N LYS A 65 25.08 7.68 6.27
CA LYS A 65 25.43 6.30 6.68
C LYS A 65 24.84 5.96 8.06
N ARG A 66 24.96 6.88 9.02
CA ARG A 66 24.39 6.68 10.38
C ARG A 66 22.87 6.62 10.36
N ASP A 67 22.24 7.49 9.56
CA ASP A 67 20.80 7.52 9.42
C ASP A 67 20.32 6.22 8.75
N ALA A 68 20.99 5.74 7.69
CA ALA A 68 20.68 4.45 7.06
C ALA A 68 20.77 3.26 8.04
N VAL A 69 21.83 3.17 8.85
CA VAL A 69 21.98 2.11 9.86
C VAL A 69 20.88 2.19 10.92
N ARG A 70 20.57 3.40 11.39
CA ARG A 70 19.51 3.65 12.37
C ARG A 70 18.13 3.27 11.81
N ASP A 71 17.89 3.60 10.55
CA ASP A 71 16.63 3.36 9.88
C ASP A 71 16.41 1.89 9.61
N ARG A 72 17.44 1.18 9.17
CA ARG A 72 17.43 -0.28 9.05
C ARG A 72 17.02 -0.94 10.37
N LYS A 73 17.61 -0.52 11.49
CA LYS A 73 17.28 -1.07 12.81
C LYS A 73 15.82 -0.77 13.21
N ARG A 74 15.39 0.49 13.08
CA ARG A 74 14.03 0.91 13.45
C ARG A 74 12.95 0.26 12.58
N MET A 75 13.19 0.17 11.27
CA MET A 75 12.28 -0.55 10.36
C MET A 75 12.24 -2.04 10.71
N GLY A 76 13.38 -2.64 11.04
CA GLY A 76 13.47 -4.02 11.51
C GLY A 76 12.57 -4.29 12.71
N GLU A 77 12.74 -3.50 13.78
CA GLU A 77 11.95 -3.60 15.02
C GLU A 77 10.45 -3.38 14.76
N ALA A 78 10.09 -2.38 13.95
CA ALA A 78 8.69 -2.09 13.62
C ALA A 78 8.05 -3.22 12.81
N PHE A 79 8.73 -3.71 11.78
CA PHE A 79 8.21 -4.77 10.92
C PHE A 79 8.08 -6.10 11.65
N GLN A 80 9.05 -6.44 12.50
CA GLN A 80 8.95 -7.59 13.38
C GLN A 80 7.72 -7.48 14.30
N SER A 81 7.55 -6.33 14.97
CA SER A 81 6.39 -6.10 15.84
C SER A 81 5.07 -6.24 15.09
N TYR A 82 4.96 -5.73 13.86
CA TYR A 82 3.73 -5.86 13.06
C TYR A 82 3.44 -7.29 12.64
N TYR A 83 4.47 -8.04 12.29
CA TYR A 83 4.32 -9.45 11.96
C TYR A 83 3.87 -10.27 13.17
N GLU A 84 4.50 -10.07 14.33
CA GLU A 84 4.13 -10.72 15.58
C GLU A 84 2.71 -10.36 16.02
N GLU A 85 2.31 -9.10 15.87
CA GLU A 85 0.96 -8.63 16.14
C GLU A 85 -0.06 -9.30 15.19
N ALA A 86 0.24 -9.39 13.90
CA ALA A 86 -0.63 -9.98 12.91
C ALA A 86 -0.76 -11.52 13.03
N VAL A 87 0.28 -12.20 13.52
CA VAL A 87 0.30 -13.66 13.71
C VAL A 87 -0.19 -14.08 15.09
N GLY A 88 0.11 -13.29 16.12
CA GLY A 88 -0.17 -13.59 17.53
C GLY A 88 -1.64 -13.45 17.95
N GLY A 89 -2.53 -13.03 17.05
CA GLY A 89 -3.98 -12.97 17.30
C GLY A 89 -4.41 -11.97 18.39
N ASN A 90 -3.51 -11.13 18.89
CA ASN A 90 -3.70 -10.30 20.08
C ASN A 90 -3.90 -8.81 19.80
N SER A 91 -4.37 -8.45 18.61
CA SER A 91 -4.57 -7.05 18.23
C SER A 91 -5.97 -6.83 17.69
N HIS A 92 -6.74 -6.13 18.53
CA HIS A 92 -7.68 -5.06 18.22
C HIS A 92 -8.24 -4.93 16.79
N SER A 93 -8.63 -6.04 16.16
CA SER A 93 -9.52 -6.01 15.00
C SER A 93 -10.93 -5.69 15.50
N ARG A 94 -11.16 -4.42 15.88
CA ARG A 94 -12.46 -3.91 16.34
C ARG A 94 -13.56 -3.99 15.26
N CYS A 95 -13.19 -4.44 14.06
CA CYS A 95 -14.09 -4.54 12.90
C CYS A 95 -14.43 -5.99 12.53
N ILE A 96 -13.82 -7.01 13.13
CA ILE A 96 -14.10 -8.42 12.85
C ILE A 96 -14.19 -9.19 14.16
N SER A 97 -15.34 -9.80 14.44
CA SER A 97 -15.59 -10.62 15.63
C SER A 97 -14.53 -11.72 15.77
N LYS A 98 -14.07 -11.97 17.01
CA LYS A 98 -13.04 -12.99 17.32
C LYS A 98 -13.38 -14.35 16.75
N GLU A 99 -14.68 -14.66 16.69
CA GLU A 99 -15.25 -15.89 16.17
C GLU A 99 -14.99 -16.06 14.67
N VAL A 100 -15.11 -14.99 13.88
CA VAL A 100 -14.85 -15.00 12.43
C VAL A 100 -13.36 -15.15 12.12
N ILE A 101 -12.50 -14.54 12.93
CA ILE A 101 -11.04 -14.71 12.81
C ILE A 101 -10.64 -16.16 13.10
N ILE A 102 -11.16 -16.74 14.19
CA ILE A 102 -10.89 -18.13 14.58
C ILE A 102 -11.39 -19.11 13.50
N GLU A 103 -12.54 -18.83 12.88
CA GLU A 103 -13.09 -19.66 11.80
C GLU A 103 -12.29 -19.53 10.49
N GLN A 104 -11.84 -18.32 10.13
CA GLN A 104 -10.95 -18.10 8.98
C GLN A 104 -9.55 -18.69 9.17
N LEU A 105 -9.05 -18.76 10.40
CA LEU A 105 -7.74 -19.36 10.71
C LEU A 105 -7.75 -20.90 10.65
N ARG A 106 -8.93 -21.54 10.83
CA ARG A 106 -9.11 -23.00 10.77
C ARG A 106 -9.04 -23.57 9.35
N ASN A 107 -9.43 -22.80 8.33
CA ASN A 107 -9.31 -23.21 6.94
C ASN A 107 -8.05 -22.59 6.30
N VAL A 108 -7.09 -23.43 5.93
CA VAL A 108 -5.81 -23.01 5.32
C VAL A 108 -6.03 -22.20 4.03
N GLU A 109 -7.05 -22.55 3.23
CA GLU A 109 -7.43 -21.82 2.02
C GLU A 109 -8.09 -20.45 2.31
N ASN A 110 -8.59 -20.22 3.53
CA ASN A 110 -9.38 -19.05 3.90
C ASN A 110 -8.65 -18.08 4.85
N ARG A 111 -7.34 -18.27 5.04
CA ARG A 111 -6.48 -17.32 5.76
C ARG A 111 -6.31 -16.07 4.90
N GLY A 112 -7.20 -15.09 5.10
CA GLY A 112 -7.29 -13.88 4.27
C GLY A 112 -6.10 -12.91 4.35
N SER A 113 -5.19 -13.09 5.30
CA SER A 113 -4.00 -12.24 5.47
C SER A 113 -2.72 -12.93 4.99
N LEU A 114 -1.86 -12.18 4.28
CA LEU A 114 -0.52 -12.63 3.88
C LEU A 114 0.29 -13.11 5.09
N CYS A 115 0.21 -12.42 6.24
CA CYS A 115 0.90 -12.80 7.47
C CYS A 115 0.49 -14.22 7.91
N ALA A 116 -0.81 -14.50 7.87
CA ALA A 116 -1.37 -15.79 8.28
C ALA A 116 -1.07 -16.92 7.27
N ARG A 117 -0.79 -16.58 6.01
CA ARG A 117 -0.38 -17.56 4.98
C ARG A 117 1.12 -17.86 5.06
N LEU A 118 1.97 -16.91 5.45
CA LEU A 118 3.40 -17.12 5.62
C LEU A 118 3.77 -17.92 6.88
N THR A 119 2.83 -18.12 7.81
CA THR A 119 2.98 -19.05 8.93
C THR A 119 2.76 -20.51 8.53
N ASP A 120 2.12 -20.76 7.38
CA ASP A 120 1.95 -22.11 6.85
C ASP A 120 3.27 -22.63 6.27
N THR A 121 3.57 -23.89 6.53
CA THR A 121 4.75 -24.62 6.02
C THR A 121 4.75 -24.71 4.49
N SER A 122 3.57 -24.71 3.85
CA SER A 122 3.45 -24.79 2.38
C SER A 122 4.01 -23.57 1.64
N LEU A 123 3.79 -22.36 2.18
CA LEU A 123 4.17 -21.09 1.55
C LEU A 123 5.39 -20.45 2.24
N GLY A 124 5.49 -20.59 3.57
CA GLY A 124 6.55 -20.00 4.37
C GLY A 124 7.58 -20.99 4.90
N GLY A 125 7.50 -22.28 4.56
CA GLY A 125 8.43 -23.30 5.07
C GLY A 125 9.88 -23.09 4.64
N GLY A 126 10.10 -22.44 3.49
CA GLY A 126 11.43 -22.10 2.98
C GLY A 126 12.00 -20.76 3.47
N LEU A 127 11.24 -19.98 4.25
CA LEU A 127 11.66 -18.67 4.73
C LEU A 127 12.07 -18.74 6.20
N THR A 128 13.16 -18.08 6.55
CA THR A 128 13.55 -17.80 7.93
C THR A 128 12.51 -16.91 8.63
N TYR A 129 12.56 -16.85 9.95
CA TYR A 129 11.70 -15.94 10.72
C TYR A 129 11.88 -14.48 10.25
N GLU A 130 13.12 -14.07 9.99
CA GLU A 130 13.47 -12.74 9.49
C GLU A 130 12.84 -12.43 8.14
N GLU A 131 12.97 -13.35 7.19
CA GLU A 131 12.44 -13.17 5.85
C GLU A 131 10.90 -13.11 5.84
N LYS A 132 10.22 -13.82 6.75
CA LYS A 132 8.75 -13.79 6.86
C LYS A 132 8.23 -12.40 7.22
N TRP A 133 8.79 -11.79 8.25
CA TRP A 133 8.34 -10.47 8.67
C TRP A 133 8.78 -9.38 7.67
N TRP A 134 9.98 -9.49 7.08
CA TRP A 134 10.42 -8.56 6.02
C TRP A 134 9.50 -8.61 4.80
N THR A 135 9.18 -9.81 4.31
CA THR A 135 8.30 -10.01 3.15
C THR A 135 6.91 -9.41 3.39
N THR A 136 6.33 -9.69 4.54
CA THR A 136 5.00 -9.20 4.92
C THR A 136 4.95 -7.68 4.91
N SER A 137 5.91 -7.05 5.57
CA SER A 137 5.94 -5.61 5.76
C SER A 137 6.26 -4.85 4.48
N VAL A 138 7.22 -5.34 3.68
CA VAL A 138 7.57 -4.72 2.39
C VAL A 138 6.37 -4.75 1.43
N VAL A 139 5.65 -5.87 1.35
CA VAL A 139 4.42 -5.95 0.53
C VAL A 139 3.36 -4.96 1.02
N SER A 140 3.22 -4.81 2.34
CA SER A 140 2.25 -3.90 2.95
C SER A 140 2.57 -2.44 2.64
N VAL A 141 3.84 -2.03 2.80
CA VAL A 141 4.30 -0.67 2.49
C VAL A 141 4.16 -0.37 1.00
N ALA A 142 4.60 -1.30 0.14
CA ALA A 142 4.53 -1.12 -1.32
C ALA A 142 3.09 -0.98 -1.82
N ALA A 143 2.13 -1.69 -1.22
CA ALA A 143 0.72 -1.67 -1.64
C ALA A 143 -0.06 -0.46 -1.09
N LEU A 144 0.24 -0.01 0.13
CA LEU A 144 -0.58 0.98 0.84
C LEU A 144 -0.51 2.37 0.18
N GLU A 145 0.68 2.94 0.07
CA GLU A 145 0.85 4.31 -0.43
C GLU A 145 0.55 4.41 -1.93
N THR A 146 0.99 3.43 -2.73
CA THR A 146 0.79 3.44 -4.18
C THR A 146 -0.68 3.31 -4.57
N THR A 147 -1.42 2.39 -3.94
CA THR A 147 -2.85 2.17 -4.25
C THR A 147 -3.71 3.34 -3.77
N SER A 148 -3.46 3.85 -2.56
CA SER A 148 -4.19 5.01 -2.03
C SER A 148 -3.98 6.25 -2.90
N THR A 149 -2.75 6.47 -3.37
CA THR A 149 -2.43 7.55 -4.32
C THR A 149 -3.14 7.37 -5.66
N ALA A 150 -3.12 6.17 -6.24
CA ALA A 150 -3.85 5.89 -7.48
C ALA A 150 -5.36 6.12 -7.35
N LEU A 151 -5.97 5.75 -6.22
CA LEU A 151 -7.38 5.98 -5.94
C LEU A 151 -7.69 7.47 -5.76
N ALA A 152 -6.81 8.23 -5.10
CA ALA A 152 -6.95 9.67 -4.99
C ALA A 152 -6.93 10.35 -6.37
N TYR A 153 -6.00 9.94 -7.25
CA TYR A 153 -5.95 10.42 -8.63
C TYR A 153 -7.15 9.99 -9.46
N PHE A 154 -7.69 8.79 -9.25
CA PHE A 154 -8.95 8.38 -9.86
C PHE A 154 -10.09 9.33 -9.49
N ILE A 155 -10.30 9.58 -8.20
CA ILE A 155 -11.37 10.46 -7.72
C ILE A 155 -11.18 11.87 -8.30
N PHE A 156 -9.95 12.39 -8.29
CA PHE A 156 -9.62 13.68 -8.88
C PHE A 156 -9.87 13.72 -10.40
N ALA A 157 -9.51 12.66 -11.14
CA ALA A 157 -9.79 12.59 -12.57
C ALA A 157 -11.30 12.57 -12.86
N MET A 158 -12.10 11.90 -12.03
CA MET A 158 -13.55 11.85 -12.22
C MET A 158 -14.22 13.21 -11.97
N THR A 159 -13.67 14.07 -11.10
CA THR A 159 -14.19 15.44 -10.94
C THR A 159 -13.85 16.36 -12.12
N LEU A 160 -12.71 16.15 -12.78
CA LEU A 160 -12.31 16.90 -13.97
C LEU A 160 -13.00 16.41 -15.25
N TYR A 161 -13.27 15.11 -15.35
CA TYR A 161 -13.81 14.47 -16.55
C TYR A 161 -15.14 13.75 -16.28
N PRO A 162 -16.22 14.47 -15.93
CA PRO A 162 -17.50 13.87 -15.56
C PRO A 162 -18.11 13.00 -16.67
N ARG A 163 -17.84 13.32 -17.96
CA ARG A 163 -18.26 12.50 -19.10
C ARG A 163 -17.63 11.11 -19.10
N VAL A 164 -16.37 11.00 -18.67
CA VAL A 164 -15.66 9.71 -18.55
C VAL A 164 -16.28 8.89 -17.43
N GLN A 165 -16.57 9.53 -16.30
CA GLN A 165 -17.26 8.89 -15.17
C GLN A 165 -18.64 8.35 -15.57
N GLN A 166 -19.45 9.16 -16.27
CA GLN A 166 -20.77 8.75 -16.72
C GLN A 166 -20.69 7.52 -17.63
N LYS A 167 -19.79 7.52 -18.62
CA LYS A 167 -19.62 6.39 -19.53
C LYS A 167 -19.12 5.12 -18.82
N ALA A 168 -18.28 5.27 -17.79
CA ALA A 168 -17.85 4.14 -16.97
C ALA A 168 -19.01 3.56 -16.13
N HIS A 169 -19.89 4.40 -15.59
CA HIS A 169 -21.10 3.94 -14.92
C HIS A 169 -22.09 3.27 -15.89
N GLU A 170 -22.24 3.77 -17.11
CA GLU A 170 -23.09 3.14 -18.13
C GLU A 170 -22.60 1.72 -18.48
N GLU A 171 -21.27 1.51 -18.59
CA GLU A 171 -20.70 0.17 -18.79
C GLU A 171 -21.00 -0.76 -17.59
N LEU A 172 -20.87 -0.27 -16.35
CA LEU A 172 -21.22 -1.04 -15.15
C LEU A 172 -22.69 -1.44 -15.14
N ASP A 173 -23.58 -0.47 -15.41
CA ASP A 173 -25.03 -0.68 -15.43
C ASP A 173 -25.42 -1.72 -16.50
N GLN A 174 -24.75 -1.74 -17.65
CA GLN A 174 -25.01 -2.72 -18.72
C GLN A 174 -24.54 -4.14 -18.39
N VAL A 175 -23.39 -4.27 -17.71
CA VAL A 175 -22.74 -5.58 -17.50
C VAL A 175 -23.17 -6.24 -16.20
N ILE A 176 -23.38 -5.48 -15.14
CA ILE A 176 -23.71 -5.99 -13.79
C ILE A 176 -25.17 -5.71 -13.44
N GLY A 177 -25.74 -4.62 -13.98
CA GLY A 177 -27.04 -4.11 -13.54
C GLY A 177 -26.95 -3.34 -12.22
N ARG A 178 -28.10 -2.79 -11.78
CA ARG A 178 -28.19 -1.93 -10.58
C ARG A 178 -28.48 -2.66 -9.27
N THR A 179 -28.72 -3.97 -9.34
CA THR A 179 -29.18 -4.76 -8.20
C THR A 179 -28.05 -5.51 -7.49
N GLN A 180 -26.87 -5.61 -8.10
CA GLN A 180 -25.75 -6.37 -7.55
C GLN A 180 -24.47 -5.51 -7.49
N ASN A 181 -23.76 -5.64 -6.38
CA ASN A 181 -22.42 -5.06 -6.25
C ASN A 181 -21.40 -5.95 -6.98
N PRO A 182 -20.39 -5.35 -7.64
CA PRO A 182 -19.29 -6.11 -8.23
C PRO A 182 -18.57 -6.93 -7.15
N MET A 183 -18.56 -8.26 -7.32
CA MET A 183 -17.78 -9.18 -6.48
C MET A 183 -16.61 -9.77 -7.27
N PHE A 184 -15.50 -10.01 -6.57
CA PHE A 184 -14.29 -10.61 -7.14
C PHE A 184 -14.51 -11.99 -7.78
N SER A 185 -15.46 -12.79 -7.26
CA SER A 185 -15.81 -14.10 -7.81
C SER A 185 -16.42 -14.02 -9.21
N GLY A 186 -17.10 -12.92 -9.54
CA GLY A 186 -17.67 -12.66 -10.88
C GLY A 186 -16.73 -11.91 -11.82
N MET A 187 -15.80 -11.11 -11.28
CA MET A 187 -14.96 -10.18 -12.05
C MET A 187 -14.16 -10.79 -13.21
N LYS A 188 -13.73 -12.05 -13.10
CA LYS A 188 -12.97 -12.71 -14.19
C LYS A 188 -13.80 -12.86 -15.47
N ASN A 189 -15.12 -12.96 -15.34
CA ASN A 189 -16.05 -13.14 -16.45
C ASN A 189 -16.72 -11.82 -16.89
N LEU A 190 -16.57 -10.75 -16.10
CA LEU A 190 -17.14 -9.44 -16.45
C LEU A 190 -16.31 -8.76 -17.54
N ARG A 191 -16.96 -8.45 -18.67
CA ARG A 191 -16.36 -7.69 -19.77
C ARG A 191 -16.53 -6.20 -19.51
N LEU A 192 -15.56 -5.61 -18.82
CA LEU A 192 -15.51 -4.17 -18.53
C LEU A 192 -14.31 -3.50 -19.24
N PRO A 193 -14.27 -3.47 -20.59
CA PRO A 193 -13.14 -2.93 -21.34
C PRO A 193 -12.93 -1.43 -21.11
N TYR A 194 -14.00 -0.64 -20.95
CA TYR A 194 -13.89 0.81 -20.78
C TYR A 194 -13.37 1.17 -19.40
N ILE A 195 -13.86 0.55 -18.33
CA ILE A 195 -13.32 0.75 -16.97
C ILE A 195 -11.86 0.31 -16.91
N ARG A 196 -11.51 -0.80 -17.55
CA ARG A 196 -10.10 -1.23 -17.68
C ARG A 196 -9.25 -0.17 -18.39
N ALA A 197 -9.78 0.46 -19.43
CA ALA A 197 -9.11 1.55 -20.12
C ALA A 197 -8.96 2.78 -19.20
N VAL A 198 -10.00 3.14 -18.43
CA VAL A 198 -9.94 4.22 -17.44
C VAL A 198 -8.86 3.97 -16.39
N VAL A 199 -8.80 2.76 -15.81
CA VAL A 199 -7.76 2.39 -14.83
C VAL A 199 -6.36 2.52 -15.44
N LYS A 200 -6.16 2.00 -16.66
CA LYS A 200 -4.89 2.12 -17.38
C LYS A 200 -4.53 3.58 -17.65
N GLU A 201 -5.51 4.40 -18.03
CA GLU A 201 -5.29 5.80 -18.34
C GLU A 201 -4.93 6.62 -17.11
N ILE A 202 -5.48 6.31 -15.93
CA ILE A 202 -5.09 6.96 -14.67
C ILE A 202 -3.63 6.64 -14.34
N LEU A 203 -3.24 5.36 -14.47
CA LEU A 203 -1.87 4.93 -14.22
C LEU A 203 -0.88 5.49 -15.25
N ARG A 204 -1.32 5.77 -16.49
CA ARG A 204 -0.52 6.43 -17.52
C ARG A 204 -0.42 7.94 -17.31
N TRP A 205 -1.52 8.59 -16.96
CA TRP A 205 -1.62 10.05 -16.85
C TRP A 205 -0.87 10.57 -15.63
N ASN A 206 -1.07 9.94 -14.48
CA ASN A 206 -0.44 10.32 -13.22
C ASN A 206 -0.08 9.08 -12.39
N PRO A 207 1.01 8.36 -12.75
CA PRO A 207 1.43 7.19 -12.00
C PRO A 207 1.79 7.56 -10.55
N PRO A 208 1.45 6.72 -9.56
CA PRO A 208 1.85 6.95 -8.17
C PRO A 208 3.37 7.07 -7.97
N LEU A 209 4.16 6.44 -8.84
CA LEU A 209 5.62 6.48 -8.86
C LEU A 209 6.10 6.95 -10.25
N PRO A 210 6.37 8.24 -10.45
CA PRO A 210 6.84 8.75 -11.75
C PRO A 210 8.30 8.33 -12.05
N VAL A 211 9.11 8.12 -11.01
CA VAL A 211 10.44 7.48 -11.11
C VAL A 211 10.38 6.21 -10.28
N ILE A 212 10.72 5.08 -10.89
CA ILE A 212 10.69 3.76 -10.22
C ILE A 212 11.91 3.64 -9.29
N VAL A 213 11.85 2.71 -8.34
CA VAL A 213 12.99 2.33 -7.51
C VAL A 213 14.21 2.03 -8.40
N PRO A 214 15.34 2.74 -8.25
CA PRO A 214 16.51 2.58 -9.11
C PRO A 214 17.04 1.16 -9.10
N ARG A 215 17.47 0.68 -10.28
CA ARG A 215 18.25 -0.55 -10.38
C ARG A 215 19.72 -0.28 -10.16
N ILE A 216 20.47 -1.28 -9.74
CA ILE A 216 21.93 -1.21 -9.64
C ILE A 216 22.54 -2.14 -10.70
N ALA A 217 23.48 -1.62 -11.49
CA ALA A 217 24.26 -2.41 -12.43
C ALA A 217 25.13 -3.43 -11.69
N LEU A 218 24.92 -4.73 -11.92
CA LEU A 218 25.70 -5.79 -11.26
C LEU A 218 27.07 -6.02 -11.90
N GLU A 219 27.21 -5.62 -13.16
CA GLU A 219 28.42 -5.67 -13.96
C GLU A 219 28.49 -4.44 -14.87
N ASP A 220 29.66 -4.24 -15.48
CA ASP A 220 29.86 -3.17 -16.46
C ASP A 220 29.05 -3.47 -17.72
N ASP A 221 28.31 -2.49 -18.21
CA ASP A 221 27.41 -2.64 -19.37
C ASP A 221 27.49 -1.43 -20.32
N TRP A 222 26.93 -1.56 -21.51
CA TRP A 222 26.84 -0.52 -22.52
C TRP A 222 25.41 -0.35 -23.01
N TYR A 223 24.87 0.86 -22.91
CA TYR A 223 23.55 1.21 -23.43
C TYR A 223 23.65 2.42 -24.36
N GLU A 224 23.17 2.31 -25.60
CA GLU A 224 23.23 3.39 -26.61
C GLU A 224 24.61 4.07 -26.76
N ASN A 225 25.70 3.29 -26.66
CA ASN A 225 27.10 3.74 -26.65
C ASN A 225 27.57 4.49 -25.39
N TYR A 226 26.77 4.51 -24.33
CA TYR A 226 27.18 4.98 -23.01
C TYR A 226 27.63 3.80 -22.15
N PHE A 227 28.80 3.95 -21.54
CA PHE A 227 29.33 2.99 -20.56
C PHE A 227 28.62 3.17 -19.21
N ILE A 228 28.06 2.08 -18.71
CA ILE A 228 27.42 1.99 -17.39
C ILE A 228 28.35 1.15 -16.51
N PRO A 229 29.04 1.77 -15.53
CA PRO A 229 29.93 1.01 -14.64
C PRO A 229 29.12 0.16 -13.66
N LYS A 230 29.70 -0.97 -13.25
CA LYS A 230 29.22 -1.78 -12.15
C LYS A 230 29.00 -0.92 -10.90
N GLY A 231 27.86 -1.12 -10.24
CA GLY A 231 27.45 -0.35 -9.08
C GLY A 231 26.73 0.95 -9.40
N ALA A 232 26.61 1.34 -10.68
CA ALA A 232 25.83 2.51 -11.06
C ALA A 232 24.35 2.32 -10.73
N ALA A 233 23.73 3.35 -10.13
CA ALA A 233 22.29 3.44 -9.95
C ALA A 233 21.65 3.96 -11.24
N ILE A 234 20.67 3.22 -11.74
CA ILE A 234 19.94 3.50 -12.98
C ILE A 234 18.51 3.90 -12.58
N PRO A 235 18.22 5.21 -12.49
CA PRO A 235 16.86 5.67 -12.28
C PRO A 235 16.04 5.47 -13.55
N GLU A 236 14.87 4.84 -13.42
CA GLU A 236 13.94 4.63 -14.53
C GLU A 236 12.85 5.70 -14.47
N ASN A 237 12.80 6.56 -15.50
CA ASN A 237 11.68 7.48 -15.67
C ASN A 237 10.50 6.74 -16.32
N LEU A 238 9.38 6.64 -15.59
CA LEU A 238 8.17 5.97 -16.06
C LEU A 238 7.26 6.91 -16.87
N TRP A 239 7.39 8.24 -16.69
CA TRP A 239 6.56 9.25 -17.34
C TRP A 239 7.21 9.82 -18.60
#